data_AF-A0A2T2RIH5-F1
#
_entry.id   AF-A0A2T2RIH5-F1
#
_cell.length_a   1.000
_cell.length_b   1.000
_cell.length_c   1.000
_cell.angle_alpha   90.00
_cell.angle_beta   90.00
_cell.angle_gamma   90.00
#
_symmetry.space_group_name_H-M   'P 1'
#
loop_
_entity.id
_entity.type
_entity.pdbx_description
1 polymer ?
#
loop_
_entity_poly.entity_id
_entity_poly.type
_entity_poly.pdbx_seq_one_letter_code
_entity_poly.pdbx_strand_id
1 'polypeptide(L)'
;MAFSQSPVGQLIPIEGYDPRHQREYRHVAFCPTPLPEQVELQPETWVVVTQAMGWLGRLDQASRQVPNPALLRRPAIRKEAVSPSALEGTHAAFTDVLQAEADRDVSHRSPEVVEILNYVSAAEYAFDSVLARGLTVGLLSELQAILVQGTPAEKQDA
;
A
#
# COMPACT_ATOMS: atom_id res chain seq x y z
N MET A 1 18.11 -12.56 17.25
CA MET A 1 17.03 -12.45 18.26
C MET A 1 16.51 -11.00 18.30
N ALA A 2 15.93 -10.48 17.21
CA ALA A 2 15.45 -9.09 17.17
C ALA A 2 14.04 -8.92 17.78
N PHE A 3 13.23 -9.99 17.81
CA PHE A 3 11.83 -9.95 18.22
C PHE A 3 11.56 -10.47 19.64
N SER A 4 12.57 -10.97 20.35
CA SER A 4 12.40 -11.56 21.69
C SER A 4 12.06 -10.55 22.78
N GLN A 5 12.30 -9.27 22.54
CA GLN A 5 11.96 -8.16 23.45
C GLN A 5 10.96 -7.19 22.81
N SER A 6 10.21 -7.64 21.80
CA SER A 6 9.25 -6.77 21.12
C SER A 6 8.13 -6.35 22.07
N PRO A 7 7.80 -5.06 22.18
CA PRO A 7 6.67 -4.59 23.00
C PRO A 7 5.31 -4.88 22.34
N VAL A 8 5.28 -5.32 21.08
CA VAL A 8 4.07 -5.48 20.25
C VAL A 8 3.77 -6.93 19.90
N GLY A 9 4.35 -7.89 20.61
CA GLY A 9 4.05 -9.30 20.44
C GLY A 9 5.07 -10.20 21.13
N GLN A 10 4.92 -11.50 20.92
CA GLN A 10 5.74 -12.52 21.58
C GLN A 10 6.18 -13.61 20.62
N LEU A 11 7.34 -14.21 20.91
CA LEU A 11 7.77 -15.41 20.20
C LEU A 11 7.14 -16.64 20.87
N ILE A 12 6.35 -17.40 20.10
CA ILE A 12 5.77 -18.66 20.53
C ILE A 12 6.51 -19.83 19.86
N PRO A 13 6.81 -20.92 20.59
CA PRO A 13 7.34 -22.13 19.97
C PRO A 13 6.28 -22.74 19.04
N ILE A 14 6.72 -23.18 17.87
CA ILE A 14 5.90 -23.94 16.94
C ILE A 14 6.63 -25.24 16.58
N GLU A 15 5.88 -26.32 16.51
CA GLU A 15 6.37 -27.62 16.11
C GLU A 15 5.35 -28.32 15.23
N GLY A 16 5.82 -29.20 14.36
CA GLY A 16 4.97 -29.90 13.41
C GLY A 16 5.76 -30.82 12.49
N TYR A 17 5.07 -31.40 11.53
CA TYR A 17 5.65 -32.26 10.51
C TYR A 17 5.49 -31.60 9.14
N ASP A 18 6.60 -31.46 8.42
CA ASP A 18 6.63 -30.95 7.07
C ASP A 18 6.48 -32.12 6.08
N PRO A 19 5.31 -32.29 5.44
CA PRO A 19 5.08 -33.41 4.53
C PRO A 19 5.87 -33.28 3.22
N ARG A 20 6.31 -32.07 2.84
CA ARG A 20 7.10 -31.84 1.61
C ARG A 20 8.53 -32.34 1.78
N HIS A 21 9.09 -32.16 2.98
CA HIS A 21 10.46 -32.56 3.31
C HIS A 21 10.55 -33.80 4.23
N GLN A 22 9.42 -34.43 4.55
CA GLN A 22 9.28 -35.63 5.39
C GLN A 22 10.03 -35.54 6.73
N ARG A 23 10.00 -34.37 7.39
CA ARG A 23 10.74 -34.14 8.63
C ARG A 23 9.91 -33.42 9.67
N GLU A 24 10.18 -33.71 10.94
CA GLU A 24 9.72 -32.90 12.05
C GLU A 24 10.49 -31.56 12.07
N TYR A 25 9.80 -30.50 12.44
CA TYR A 25 10.41 -29.19 12.65
C TYR A 25 10.05 -28.64 14.02
N ARG A 26 10.97 -27.85 14.57
CA ARG A 26 10.77 -27.03 15.76
C ARG A 26 11.35 -25.65 15.53
N HIS A 27 10.49 -24.65 15.54
CA HIS A 27 10.83 -23.26 15.26
C HIS A 27 10.13 -22.33 16.24
N VAL A 28 10.30 -21.02 16.04
CA VAL A 28 9.58 -19.98 16.77
C VAL A 28 8.83 -19.11 15.76
N ALA A 29 7.59 -18.76 16.09
CA ALA A 29 6.78 -17.81 15.33
C ALA A 29 6.55 -16.55 16.15
N PHE A 30 6.50 -15.39 15.49
CA PHE A 30 6.10 -14.15 16.13
C PHE A 30 4.58 -14.05 16.13
N CYS A 31 3.98 -13.96 17.32
CA CYS A 31 2.57 -13.73 17.52
C CYS A 31 2.36 -12.27 17.94
N PRO A 32 1.86 -11.39 17.05
CA PRO A 32 1.61 -10.00 17.38
C PRO A 32 0.50 -9.89 18.44
N THR A 33 0.60 -8.88 19.30
CA THR A 33 -0.49 -8.54 20.22
C THR A 33 -1.66 -7.99 19.39
N PRO A 34 -2.92 -8.43 19.64
CA PRO A 34 -4.08 -7.85 18.97
C PRO A 34 -4.12 -6.33 19.15
N LEU A 35 -4.59 -5.62 18.13
CA LEU A 35 -4.83 -4.18 18.25
C LEU A 35 -5.86 -3.92 19.36
N PRO A 36 -5.69 -2.87 20.17
CA PRO A 36 -6.66 -2.53 21.19
C PRO A 36 -7.97 -2.08 20.55
N GLU A 37 -9.11 -2.36 21.20
CA GLU A 37 -10.42 -1.90 20.73
C GLU A 37 -10.55 -0.37 20.73
N GLN A 38 -9.82 0.29 21.62
CA GLN A 38 -9.79 1.74 21.77
C GLN A 38 -8.35 2.23 21.93
N VAL A 39 -8.03 3.33 21.25
CA VAL A 39 -6.73 4.00 21.36
C VAL A 39 -6.95 5.31 22.10
N GLU A 40 -6.39 5.44 23.30
CA GLU A 40 -6.42 6.68 24.06
C GLU A 40 -5.34 7.63 23.52
N LEU A 41 -5.76 8.69 22.84
CA LEU A 41 -4.86 9.70 22.28
C LEU A 41 -4.51 10.75 23.33
N GLN A 42 -3.23 11.06 23.45
CA GLN A 42 -2.75 12.13 24.33
C GLN A 42 -3.20 13.51 23.81
N PRO A 43 -3.34 14.52 24.69
CA PRO A 43 -3.76 15.87 24.28
C PRO A 43 -2.94 16.46 23.12
N GLU A 44 -1.63 16.22 23.10
CA GLU A 44 -0.73 16.68 22.03
C GLU A 44 -1.04 16.02 20.69
N THR A 45 -1.43 14.73 20.71
CA THR A 45 -1.85 14.01 19.51
C THR A 45 -3.17 14.57 18.99
N TRP A 46 -4.12 14.91 19.87
CA TRP A 46 -5.38 15.56 19.47
C TRP A 46 -5.16 16.91 18.79
N VAL A 47 -4.15 17.68 19.22
CA VAL A 47 -3.80 18.94 18.56
C VAL A 47 -3.37 18.69 17.11
N VAL A 48 -2.51 17.68 16.87
CA VAL A 48 -2.07 17.32 15.51
C VAL A 48 -3.23 16.81 14.65
N VAL A 49 -4.09 15.95 15.21
CA VAL A 49 -5.28 15.44 14.52
C VAL A 49 -6.20 16.59 14.11
N THR A 50 -6.43 17.55 15.00
CA THR A 50 -7.27 18.73 14.71
C THR A 50 -6.68 19.59 13.60
N GLN A 51 -5.37 19.81 13.61
CA GLN A 51 -4.70 20.53 12.52
C GLN A 51 -4.83 19.79 11.18
N ALA A 52 -4.63 18.47 11.17
CA ALA A 52 -4.78 17.64 9.97
C ALA A 52 -6.22 17.69 9.42
N MET A 53 -7.23 17.60 10.29
CA MET A 53 -8.63 17.78 9.90
C MET A 53 -8.88 19.17 9.29
N GLY A 54 -8.28 20.22 9.85
CA GLY A 54 -8.34 21.57 9.30
C GLY A 54 -7.75 21.66 7.89
N TRP A 55 -6.61 21.01 7.65
CA TRP A 55 -6.00 20.95 6.30
C TRP A 55 -6.86 20.16 5.31
N LEU A 56 -7.45 19.04 5.72
CA LEU A 56 -8.39 18.27 4.89
C LEU A 56 -9.62 19.09 4.52
N GLY A 57 -10.19 19.85 5.47
CA GLY A 57 -11.32 20.74 5.19
C GLY A 57 -10.98 21.84 4.17
N ARG A 58 -9.78 22.42 4.25
CA ARG A 58 -9.29 23.41 3.28
C ARG A 58 -9.08 22.79 1.90
N LEU A 59 -8.56 21.56 1.83
CA LEU A 59 -8.41 20.82 0.58
C LEU A 59 -9.78 20.54 -0.07
N ASP A 60 -10.76 20.06 0.70
CA ASP A 60 -12.12 19.83 0.20
C ASP A 60 -12.72 21.13 -0.36
N GLN A 61 -12.64 22.23 0.39
CA GLN A 61 -13.13 23.53 -0.05
C GLN A 61 -12.46 24.02 -1.33
N ALA A 62 -11.13 23.89 -1.44
CA ALA A 62 -10.39 24.29 -2.63
C ALA A 62 -10.77 23.41 -3.85
N SER A 63 -10.92 22.10 -3.64
CA SER A 63 -11.27 21.15 -4.71
C SER A 63 -12.60 21.50 -5.37
N ARG A 64 -13.62 21.94 -4.59
CA ARG A 64 -14.94 22.33 -5.08
C ARG A 64 -14.94 23.56 -5.99
N GLN A 65 -13.86 24.34 -6.01
CA GLN A 65 -13.70 25.48 -6.91
C GLN A 65 -13.25 25.07 -8.32
N VAL A 66 -12.81 23.81 -8.48
CA VAL A 66 -12.40 23.26 -9.77
C VAL A 66 -13.62 22.65 -10.48
N PRO A 67 -13.87 22.98 -11.76
CA PRO A 67 -15.05 22.49 -12.49
C PRO A 67 -15.19 20.96 -12.54
N ASN A 68 -14.07 20.24 -12.48
CA ASN A 68 -14.06 18.78 -12.35
C ASN A 68 -12.87 18.36 -11.45
N PRO A 69 -13.08 18.20 -10.14
CA PRO A 69 -12.02 17.85 -9.19
C PRO A 69 -11.41 16.47 -9.46
N ALA A 70 -12.14 15.57 -10.12
CA ALA A 70 -11.63 14.25 -10.50
C ALA A 70 -10.45 14.33 -11.47
N LEU A 71 -10.28 15.44 -12.20
CA LEU A 71 -9.10 15.67 -13.05
C LEU A 71 -7.80 15.74 -12.24
N LEU A 72 -7.87 16.10 -10.96
CA LEU A 72 -6.69 16.16 -10.08
C LEU A 72 -6.34 14.79 -9.47
N ARG A 73 -7.26 13.82 -9.51
CA ARG A 73 -7.10 12.52 -8.86
C ARG A 73 -5.90 11.75 -9.41
N ARG A 74 -5.89 11.52 -10.73
CA ARG A 74 -4.82 10.79 -11.42
C ARG A 74 -3.44 11.44 -11.25
N PRO A 75 -3.26 12.75 -11.51
CA PRO A 75 -1.98 13.43 -11.27
C PRO A 75 -1.52 13.38 -9.81
N ALA A 76 -2.44 13.50 -8.84
CA ALA A 76 -2.11 13.43 -7.42
C ALA A 76 -1.62 12.03 -7.02
N ILE A 77 -2.35 10.98 -7.40
CA ILE A 77 -1.97 9.58 -7.13
C ILE A 77 -0.63 9.25 -7.78
N ARG A 78 -0.36 9.72 -9.00
CA ARG A 78 0.94 9.51 -9.66
C ARG A 78 2.08 10.19 -8.91
N LYS A 79 1.88 11.44 -8.52
CA LYS A 79 2.87 12.19 -7.73
C LYS A 79 3.14 11.47 -6.40
N GLU A 80 2.10 10.93 -5.79
CA GLU A 80 2.22 10.07 -4.62
C GLU A 80 3.00 8.81 -4.95
N ALA A 81 2.61 8.01 -5.95
CA ALA A 81 3.25 6.75 -6.34
C ALA A 81 4.76 6.86 -6.62
N VAL A 82 5.19 7.97 -7.23
CA VAL A 82 6.62 8.25 -7.48
C VAL A 82 7.40 8.45 -6.17
N SER A 83 6.73 8.88 -5.08
CA SER A 83 7.39 9.23 -3.81
C SER A 83 7.84 8.01 -2.98
N PRO A 84 7.04 6.93 -2.79
CA PRO A 84 7.50 5.67 -2.21
C PRO A 84 8.55 4.98 -3.08
N SER A 85 8.39 4.97 -4.41
CA SER A 85 9.41 4.43 -5.32
C SER A 85 10.76 5.13 -5.11
N ALA A 86 10.79 6.45 -4.91
CA ALA A 86 12.01 7.18 -4.60
C ALA A 86 12.63 6.81 -3.23
N LEU A 87 11.83 6.37 -2.25
CA LEU A 87 12.31 5.89 -0.95
C LEU A 87 12.87 4.46 -1.02
N GLU A 88 12.36 3.63 -1.94
CA GLU A 88 12.86 2.27 -2.20
C GLU A 88 14.04 2.23 -3.19
N GLY A 89 14.51 3.40 -3.65
CA GLY A 89 15.68 3.55 -4.52
C GLY A 89 15.35 3.66 -6.02
N THR A 90 14.07 3.67 -6.35
CA THR A 90 13.53 3.53 -7.69
C THR A 90 13.17 4.91 -8.28
N HIS A 91 14.01 5.42 -9.20
CA HIS A 91 13.86 6.76 -9.78
C HIS A 91 13.34 6.71 -11.23
N ALA A 92 12.01 6.63 -11.41
CA ALA A 92 11.39 6.99 -12.68
C ALA A 92 10.98 8.47 -12.63
N ALA A 93 11.31 9.26 -13.66
CA ALA A 93 10.85 10.65 -13.70
C ALA A 93 9.33 10.67 -13.94
N PHE A 94 8.63 11.62 -13.31
CA PHE A 94 7.18 11.80 -13.49
C PHE A 94 6.77 11.94 -14.96
N THR A 95 7.66 12.49 -15.80
CA THR A 95 7.48 12.60 -17.26
C THR A 95 7.46 11.25 -17.96
N ASP A 96 8.26 10.29 -17.50
CA ASP A 96 8.41 8.98 -18.14
C ASP A 96 7.16 8.14 -17.90
N VAL A 97 6.57 8.26 -16.71
CA VAL A 97 5.28 7.65 -16.36
C VAL A 97 4.15 8.21 -17.26
N LEU A 98 4.11 9.52 -17.44
CA LEU A 98 3.11 10.17 -18.31
C LEU A 98 3.27 9.75 -19.77
N GLN A 99 4.50 9.59 -20.26
CA GLN A 99 4.78 9.12 -21.61
C GLN A 99 4.36 7.65 -21.78
N ALA A 100 4.70 6.80 -20.81
CA ALA A 100 4.38 5.38 -20.85
C ALA A 100 2.87 5.08 -20.88
N GLU A 101 2.04 5.91 -20.24
CA GLU A 101 0.58 5.79 -20.33
C GLU A 101 0.02 6.16 -21.71
N ALA A 102 0.64 7.13 -22.38
CA ALA A 102 0.24 7.55 -23.72
C ALA A 102 0.70 6.54 -24.79
N ASP A 103 1.77 5.79 -24.49
CA ASP A 103 2.27 4.74 -25.35
C ASP A 103 1.38 3.49 -25.29
N ARG A 104 0.99 3.01 -26.47
CA ARG A 104 0.25 1.74 -26.62
C ARG A 104 1.18 0.54 -26.57
N ASP A 105 2.47 0.74 -26.84
CA ASP A 105 3.46 -0.32 -26.76
C ASP A 105 3.99 -0.47 -25.33
N VAL A 106 3.53 -1.53 -24.68
CA VAL A 106 3.92 -1.90 -23.31
C VAL A 106 5.31 -2.54 -23.25
N SER A 107 5.88 -2.98 -24.37
CA SER A 107 7.12 -3.78 -24.40
C SER A 107 8.38 -3.01 -24.01
N HIS A 108 8.33 -1.68 -24.02
CA HIS A 108 9.46 -0.80 -23.66
C HIS A 108 9.36 -0.22 -22.24
N ARG A 109 8.33 -0.57 -21.47
CA ARG A 109 8.16 -0.05 -20.11
C ARG A 109 9.19 -0.66 -19.17
N SER A 110 9.89 0.19 -18.42
CA SER A 110 10.81 -0.27 -17.39
C SER A 110 10.03 -0.87 -16.21
N PRO A 111 10.64 -1.76 -15.41
CA PRO A 111 9.99 -2.33 -14.22
C PRO A 111 9.43 -1.27 -13.27
N GLU A 112 10.14 -0.16 -13.12
CA GLU A 112 9.77 0.97 -12.27
C GLU A 112 8.50 1.67 -12.76
N VAL A 113 8.38 1.82 -14.08
CA VAL A 113 7.17 2.35 -14.72
C VAL A 113 6.00 1.38 -14.52
N VAL A 114 6.24 0.07 -14.64
CA VAL A 114 5.20 -0.95 -14.39
C VAL A 114 4.68 -0.87 -12.95
N GLU A 115 5.55 -0.79 -11.95
CA GLU A 115 5.17 -0.66 -10.54
C GLU A 115 4.33 0.59 -10.27
N ILE A 116 4.71 1.74 -10.84
CA ILE A 116 3.94 2.99 -10.69
C ILE A 116 2.56 2.86 -11.35
N LEU A 117 2.48 2.27 -12.55
CA LEU A 117 1.20 2.07 -13.25
C LEU A 117 0.30 1.08 -12.49
N ASN A 118 0.87 0.04 -11.89
CA ASN A 118 0.15 -0.88 -11.04
C ASN A 118 -0.39 -0.18 -9.79
N TYR A 119 0.40 0.69 -9.16
CA TYR A 119 -0.06 1.51 -8.04
C TYR A 119 -1.24 2.40 -8.41
N VAL A 120 -1.16 3.12 -9.54
CA VAL A 120 -2.28 3.96 -10.00
C VAL A 120 -3.51 3.10 -10.26
N SER A 121 -3.35 1.95 -10.92
CA SER A 121 -4.45 1.03 -11.23
C SER A 121 -5.09 0.46 -9.96
N ALA A 122 -4.28 0.06 -8.98
CA ALA A 122 -4.75 -0.42 -7.68
C ALA A 122 -5.50 0.69 -6.93
N ALA A 123 -4.98 1.91 -6.90
CA ALA A 123 -5.64 3.05 -6.24
C ALA A 123 -7.01 3.34 -6.88
N GLU A 124 -7.10 3.38 -8.22
CA GLU A 124 -8.37 3.58 -8.92
C GLU A 124 -9.38 2.48 -8.61
N TYR A 125 -8.94 1.22 -8.68
CA TYR A 125 -9.76 0.08 -8.32
C TYR A 125 -10.23 0.14 -6.85
N ALA A 126 -9.37 0.58 -5.94
CA ALA A 126 -9.69 0.74 -4.53
C ALA A 126 -10.78 1.79 -4.31
N PHE A 127 -10.68 2.97 -4.94
CA PHE A 127 -11.67 4.05 -4.75
C PHE A 127 -13.08 3.60 -5.12
N ASP A 128 -13.22 2.91 -6.26
CA ASP A 128 -14.52 2.42 -6.70
C ASP A 128 -15.01 1.24 -5.83
N SER A 129 -14.10 0.34 -5.46
CA SER A 129 -14.43 -0.85 -4.65
C SER A 129 -14.81 -0.52 -3.20
N VAL A 130 -14.12 0.41 -2.55
CA VAL A 130 -14.38 0.78 -1.15
C VAL A 130 -15.77 1.39 -1.02
N LEU A 131 -16.20 2.20 -1.99
CA LEU A 131 -17.55 2.77 -2.01
C LEU A 131 -18.64 1.71 -2.19
N ALA A 132 -18.34 0.64 -2.93
CA ALA A 132 -19.32 -0.41 -3.24
C ALA A 132 -19.48 -1.46 -2.12
N ARG A 133 -18.38 -1.88 -1.47
CA ARG A 133 -18.39 -3.00 -0.50
C ARG A 133 -17.54 -2.80 0.76
N GLY A 134 -16.91 -1.64 0.94
CA GLY A 134 -16.05 -1.35 2.09
C GLY A 134 -14.66 -2.02 2.02
N LEU A 135 -13.85 -1.77 3.05
CA LEU A 135 -12.50 -2.36 3.17
C LEU A 135 -12.59 -3.77 3.73
N THR A 136 -12.07 -4.74 2.99
CA THR A 136 -12.04 -6.16 3.39
C THR A 136 -10.68 -6.76 3.11
N VAL A 137 -10.34 -7.87 3.77
CA VAL A 137 -9.12 -8.63 3.45
C VAL A 137 -9.11 -9.08 1.99
N GLY A 138 -10.27 -9.45 1.44
CA GLY A 138 -10.40 -9.78 0.02
C GLY A 138 -10.01 -8.61 -0.88
N LEU A 139 -10.50 -7.40 -0.60
CA LEU A 139 -10.09 -6.20 -1.34
C LEU A 139 -8.57 -5.96 -1.20
N LEU A 140 -8.00 -6.12 -0.01
CA LEU A 140 -6.56 -5.96 0.19
C LEU A 140 -5.75 -6.98 -0.65
N SER A 141 -6.20 -8.24 -0.72
CA SER A 141 -5.57 -9.27 -1.57
C SER A 141 -5.69 -8.95 -3.06
N GLU A 142 -6.84 -8.45 -3.51
CA GLU A 142 -7.02 -8.03 -4.90
C GLU A 142 -6.13 -6.83 -5.25
N LEU A 143 -6.02 -5.84 -4.35
CA LEU A 143 -5.12 -4.70 -4.53
C LEU A 143 -3.65 -5.15 -4.60
N GLN A 144 -3.25 -6.07 -3.72
CA GLN A 144 -1.91 -6.66 -3.75
C GLN A 144 -1.65 -7.37 -5.08
N ALA A 145 -2.61 -8.14 -5.60
CA ALA A 145 -2.48 -8.81 -6.88
C ALA A 145 -2.27 -7.82 -8.04
N ILE A 146 -2.98 -6.68 -8.03
CA ILE A 146 -2.79 -5.61 -9.01
C ILE A 146 -1.40 -4.98 -8.86
N LEU A 147 -0.96 -4.71 -7.62
CA LEU A 147 0.34 -4.09 -7.34
C LEU A 147 1.52 -4.91 -7.88
N VAL A 148 1.49 -6.24 -7.71
CA VAL A 148 2.60 -7.12 -8.10
C VAL A 148 2.55 -7.62 -9.54
N GLN A 149 1.45 -7.36 -10.27
CA GLN A 149 1.27 -7.90 -11.62
C GLN A 149 2.40 -7.47 -12.57
N GLY A 150 3.08 -8.42 -13.22
CA GLY A 150 4.19 -8.14 -14.14
C GLY A 150 5.47 -7.64 -13.45
N THR A 151 5.53 -7.62 -12.13
CA THR A 151 6.75 -7.34 -11.36
C THR A 151 7.45 -8.65 -10.96
N PRO A 152 8.73 -8.61 -10.53
CA PRO A 152 9.41 -9.80 -10.03
C PRO A 152 8.69 -10.48 -8.85
N ALA A 153 7.92 -9.72 -8.06
CA ALA A 153 7.18 -10.22 -6.91
C ALA A 153 5.97 -11.09 -7.29
N GLU A 154 5.45 -10.99 -8.52
CA GLU A 154 4.34 -11.82 -9.02
C GLU A 154 4.63 -13.32 -8.89
N LYS A 155 5.91 -13.71 -9.01
CA LYS A 155 6.34 -15.11 -9.02
C LYS A 155 6.75 -15.65 -7.65
N GLN A 156 6.75 -14.81 -6.60
CA GLN A 156 7.17 -15.21 -5.26
C GLN A 156 6.07 -15.88 -4.43
N ASP A 157 4.80 -15.80 -4.88
CA ASP A 157 3.64 -16.37 -4.17
C ASP A 157 2.92 -17.52 -4.93
N ALA A 158 3.61 -18.22 -5.85
CA ALA A 158 3.08 -19.40 -6.56
C ALA A 158 3.50 -20.74 -5.91
#